data_AF-A0A9D8Y079-F1
#
_entry.id   AF-A0A9D8Y079-F1
#
_cell.length_a   1.000
_cell.length_b   1.000
_cell.length_c   1.000
_cell.angle_alpha   90.00
_cell.angle_beta   90.00
_cell.angle_gamma   90.00
#
_symmetry.space_group_name_H-M   'P 1'
#
loop_
_entity.id
_entity.type
_entity.pdbx_description
1 polymer ?
#
loop_
_entity_poly.entity_id
_entity_poly.type
_entity_poly.pdbx_seq_one_letter_code
_entity_poly.pdbx_strand_id
1 'polypeptide(L)'
;LVTRQPLGGKAQFGGQRFGEMEVWALEAYGAAYPLQEILTVKSDDVTGRVKTYEAIVKGQNIPTPGIPESFKVLIKELQSLALNIRVLDADGNEIALSELSEDEIPSAITQLSEVDAAVDGEAEEYDDEESDGEDGDFDDEYEDDEFSEEDEGYESEDGSDGFGDDGE
;
A
#
# COMPACT_ATOMS: atom_id res chain seq x y z
N LEU A 1 10.59 9.44 13.83
CA LEU A 1 9.79 8.61 12.90
C LEU A 1 10.28 7.17 13.03
N VAL A 2 9.37 6.22 13.18
CA VAL A 2 9.69 4.79 13.43
C VAL A 2 9.70 4.00 12.13
N THR A 3 8.73 4.21 11.23
CA THR A 3 8.72 3.66 9.86
C THR A 3 9.04 4.72 8.81
N ARG A 4 9.41 4.29 7.60
CA ARG A 4 9.77 5.17 6.47
C ARG A 4 8.67 5.26 5.40
N GLN A 5 7.47 4.81 5.75
CA GLN A 5 6.30 4.83 4.88
C GLN A 5 5.82 6.27 4.57
N PRO A 6 5.19 6.48 3.40
CA PRO A 6 4.56 7.76 3.08
C PRO A 6 3.54 8.14 4.15
N LEU A 7 3.53 9.41 4.56
CA LEU A 7 2.57 9.93 5.52
C LEU A 7 1.16 9.93 4.90
N GLY A 8 0.14 9.69 5.72
CA GLY A 8 -1.25 9.79 5.30
C GLY A 8 -1.77 11.24 5.31
N GLY A 9 -2.79 11.51 4.49
CA GLY A 9 -3.57 12.76 4.54
C GLY A 9 -3.53 13.58 3.25
N LYS A 10 -4.70 14.06 2.82
CA LYS A 10 -4.88 14.84 1.58
C LYS A 10 -4.06 16.14 1.56
N ALA A 11 -3.85 16.77 2.72
CA ALA A 11 -3.15 18.05 2.84
C ALA A 11 -1.62 17.98 2.59
N GLN A 12 -1.02 16.79 2.65
CA GLN A 12 0.43 16.60 2.45
C GLN A 12 0.75 15.81 1.17
N PHE A 13 -0.23 15.65 0.27
CA PHE A 13 -0.12 14.71 -0.85
C PHE A 13 0.35 13.33 -0.38
N GLY A 14 -0.26 12.86 0.72
CA GLY A 14 0.07 11.59 1.34
C GLY A 14 -0.24 10.40 0.42
N GLY A 15 0.47 9.30 0.64
CA GLY A 15 0.24 8.07 -0.12
C GLY A 15 -1.13 7.44 0.19
N GLN A 16 -1.68 6.69 -0.77
CA GLN A 16 -2.85 5.86 -0.54
C GLN A 16 -2.46 4.65 0.33
N ARG A 17 -3.34 4.30 1.29
CA ARG A 17 -3.17 3.06 2.03
C ARG A 17 -3.51 1.88 1.12
N PHE A 18 -2.55 0.98 0.98
CA PHE A 18 -2.76 -0.36 0.45
C PHE A 18 -2.94 -1.31 1.63
N GLY A 19 -4.14 -1.85 1.81
CA GLY A 19 -4.52 -2.65 2.96
C GLY A 19 -4.49 -4.16 2.68
N GLU A 20 -4.92 -4.93 3.68
CA GLU A 20 -4.92 -6.40 3.65
C GLU A 20 -5.86 -6.94 2.57
N MET A 21 -7.01 -6.29 2.35
CA MET A 21 -7.97 -6.72 1.33
C MET A 21 -7.40 -6.55 -0.07
N GLU A 22 -6.65 -5.48 -0.32
CA GLU A 22 -6.00 -5.25 -1.60
C GLU A 22 -4.80 -6.19 -1.82
N VAL A 23 -4.09 -6.55 -0.75
CA VAL A 23 -3.06 -7.60 -0.78
C VAL A 23 -3.69 -8.93 -1.20
N TRP A 24 -4.80 -9.34 -0.58
CA TRP A 24 -5.49 -10.58 -0.95
C TRP A 24 -5.95 -10.58 -2.41
N ALA A 25 -6.40 -9.43 -2.91
CA ALA A 25 -6.77 -9.31 -4.32
C ALA A 25 -5.56 -9.61 -5.23
N LEU A 26 -4.41 -8.96 -5.00
CA LEU A 26 -3.21 -9.20 -5.81
C LEU A 26 -2.67 -10.63 -5.69
N GLU A 27 -2.72 -11.21 -4.50
CA GLU A 27 -2.33 -12.60 -4.27
C GLU A 27 -3.23 -13.57 -5.05
N ALA A 28 -4.55 -13.35 -5.04
CA ALA A 28 -5.51 -14.15 -5.79
C ALA A 28 -5.31 -14.05 -7.30
N TYR A 29 -4.88 -12.89 -7.79
CA TYR A 29 -4.50 -12.69 -9.20
C TYR A 29 -3.15 -13.33 -9.56
N GLY A 30 -2.35 -13.77 -8.58
CA GLY A 30 -0.98 -14.23 -8.82
C GLY A 30 -0.01 -13.10 -9.19
N ALA A 31 -0.35 -11.85 -8.85
CA ALA A 31 0.42 -10.66 -9.20
C ALA A 31 1.60 -10.45 -8.22
N ALA A 32 2.57 -11.36 -8.23
CA ALA A 32 3.70 -11.36 -7.30
C ALA A 32 4.60 -10.12 -7.44
N TYR A 33 4.97 -9.72 -8.67
CA TYR A 33 5.82 -8.56 -8.90
C TYR A 33 5.16 -7.23 -8.51
N PRO A 34 3.89 -6.95 -8.89
CA PRO A 34 3.19 -5.76 -8.41
C PRO A 34 3.07 -5.71 -6.88
N LEU A 35 2.76 -6.84 -6.25
CA LEU A 35 2.68 -6.91 -4.78
C LEU A 35 4.03 -6.59 -4.13
N GLN A 36 5.12 -7.20 -4.63
CA GLN A 36 6.46 -6.93 -4.16
C GLN A 36 6.81 -5.44 -4.31
N GLU A 37 6.54 -4.85 -5.47
CA GLU A 37 6.82 -3.44 -5.75
C GLU A 37 6.08 -2.50 -4.78
N ILE A 38 4.81 -2.79 -4.50
CA ILE A 38 3.99 -2.02 -3.54
C ILE A 38 4.57 -2.11 -2.13
N LEU A 39 4.97 -3.30 -1.68
CA LEU A 39 5.48 -3.53 -0.31
C LEU A 39 6.94 -3.10 -0.10
N THR A 40 7.68 -2.81 -1.16
CA THR A 40 9.11 -2.46 -1.10
C THR A 40 9.36 -1.05 -1.64
N VAL A 41 9.71 -0.92 -2.92
CA VAL A 41 10.17 0.30 -3.58
C VAL A 41 9.11 1.39 -3.68
N LYS A 42 7.82 1.09 -3.48
CA LYS A 42 6.76 2.12 -3.41
C LYS A 42 6.43 2.57 -1.98
N SER A 43 6.81 1.83 -0.94
CA SER A 43 6.40 2.12 0.43
C SER A 43 7.57 2.32 1.40
N ASP A 44 8.47 1.37 1.54
CA ASP A 44 9.30 1.28 2.75
C ASP A 44 10.78 0.93 2.51
N ASP A 45 11.18 0.62 1.27
CA ASP A 45 12.60 0.49 0.89
C ASP A 45 13.19 1.88 0.55
N VAL A 46 13.92 2.47 1.50
CA VAL A 46 14.49 3.83 1.35
C VAL A 46 15.53 3.89 0.23
N THR A 47 16.42 2.90 0.17
CA THR A 47 17.49 2.86 -0.82
C THR A 47 16.93 2.48 -2.19
N GLY A 48 16.05 1.48 -2.23
CA GLY A 48 15.37 1.04 -3.44
C GLY A 48 14.53 2.13 -4.08
N ARG A 49 13.86 2.99 -3.29
CA ARG A 49 13.12 4.16 -3.79
C ARG A 49 13.99 5.13 -4.57
N VAL A 50 15.17 5.46 -4.05
CA VAL A 50 16.08 6.41 -4.70
C VAL A 50 16.63 5.82 -5.99
N LYS A 51 17.08 4.56 -5.96
CA LYS A 51 17.58 3.87 -7.16
C LYS A 51 16.49 3.68 -8.21
N THR A 52 15.26 3.38 -7.80
CA THR A 52 14.10 3.26 -8.69
C THR A 52 13.77 4.59 -9.34
N TYR A 53 13.77 5.69 -8.59
CA TYR A 53 13.58 7.02 -9.14
C TYR A 53 14.64 7.37 -10.19
N GLU A 54 15.90 7.09 -9.88
CA GLU A 54 17.02 7.30 -10.81
C GLU A 54 16.87 6.44 -12.09
N ALA A 55 16.50 5.17 -11.95
CA ALA A 55 16.27 4.27 -13.08
C ALA A 55 15.14 4.76 -13.99
N ILE A 56 14.02 5.20 -13.40
CA ILE A 56 12.87 5.76 -14.14
C ILE A 56 13.29 7.01 -14.92
N VAL A 57 14.01 7.94 -14.29
CA VAL A 57 14.48 9.17 -14.94
C VAL A 57 15.46 8.87 -16.10
N LYS A 58 16.24 7.79 -15.98
CA LYS A 58 17.20 7.36 -17.01
C LYS A 58 16.61 6.43 -18.06
N GLY A 59 15.34 6.01 -17.93
CA GLY A 59 14.74 4.99 -18.79
C GLY A 59 15.43 3.62 -18.69
N GLN A 60 16.00 3.30 -17.53
CA GLN A 60 16.63 2.01 -17.24
C GLN A 60 15.64 1.10 -16.51
N ASN A 61 15.90 -0.22 -16.57
CA ASN A 61 15.10 -1.18 -15.82
C ASN A 61 15.20 -0.93 -14.30
N ILE A 62 14.07 -1.11 -13.62
CA ILE A 62 13.97 -0.95 -12.16
C ILE A 62 14.85 -2.01 -11.49
N PRO A 63 15.70 -1.62 -10.52
CA PRO A 63 16.56 -2.56 -9.81
C PRO A 63 15.74 -3.51 -8.93
N THR A 64 16.33 -4.65 -8.57
CA THR A 64 15.71 -5.62 -7.67
C THR A 64 15.44 -4.98 -6.29
N PRO A 65 14.22 -5.12 -5.73
CA PRO A 65 13.90 -4.59 -4.41
C PRO A 65 14.72 -5.21 -3.27
N GLY A 66 15.00 -4.42 -2.24
CA GLY A 66 15.66 -4.86 -1.02
C GLY A 66 14.69 -5.27 0.09
N ILE A 67 15.21 -5.36 1.31
CA ILE A 67 14.44 -5.71 2.51
C ILE A 67 13.79 -4.44 3.08
N PRO A 68 12.45 -4.43 3.31
CA PRO A 68 11.75 -3.31 3.93
C PRO A 68 12.28 -2.95 5.32
N GLU A 69 12.30 -1.67 5.65
CA GLU A 69 12.73 -1.18 6.96
C GLU A 69 11.79 -1.63 8.09
N SER A 70 10.49 -1.73 7.84
CA SER A 70 9.46 -2.25 8.74
C SER A 70 9.76 -3.67 9.20
N PHE A 71 10.32 -4.52 8.33
CA PHE A 71 10.76 -5.86 8.73
C PHE A 71 11.98 -5.80 9.66
N LYS A 72 12.94 -4.91 9.40
CA LYS A 72 14.08 -4.69 10.31
C LYS A 72 13.61 -4.18 11.67
N VAL A 73 12.64 -3.25 11.69
CA VAL A 73 12.03 -2.73 12.91
C VAL A 73 11.31 -3.85 13.67
N LEU A 74 10.50 -4.66 13.00
CA LEU A 74 9.81 -5.82 13.61
C LEU A 74 10.80 -6.74 14.33
N ILE A 75 11.93 -7.06 13.70
CA ILE A 75 12.96 -7.92 14.32
C ILE A 75 13.53 -7.26 15.57
N LYS A 76 13.80 -5.95 15.52
CA LYS A 76 14.29 -5.20 16.69
C LYS A 76 13.26 -5.11 17.81
N GLU A 77 11.99 -4.95 17.48
CA GLU A 77 10.89 -4.95 18.45
C GLU A 77 10.75 -6.30 19.14
N LEU A 78 10.82 -7.40 18.40
CA LEU A 78 10.78 -8.74 18.99
C LEU A 78 12.06 -9.03 19.81
N GLN A 79 13.23 -8.60 19.36
CA GLN A 79 14.48 -8.68 20.14
C GLN A 79 14.40 -7.88 21.46
N SER A 80 13.65 -6.78 21.48
CA SER A 80 13.43 -5.99 22.70
C SER A 80 12.63 -6.75 23.77
N LEU A 81 11.83 -7.74 23.36
CA LEU A 81 11.10 -8.65 24.24
C LEU A 81 11.95 -9.84 24.73
N ALA A 82 13.29 -9.75 24.58
CA ALA A 82 14.24 -10.82 24.87
C ALA A 82 14.02 -12.11 24.04
N LEU A 83 13.38 -11.99 22.87
CA LEU A 83 13.29 -13.10 21.92
C LEU A 83 14.54 -13.13 21.03
N ASN A 84 15.16 -14.30 20.92
CA ASN A 84 16.29 -14.51 20.02
C ASN A 84 15.76 -14.86 18.62
N ILE A 85 15.77 -13.87 17.72
CA ILE A 85 15.39 -14.03 16.31
C ILE A 85 16.63 -13.85 15.46
N ARG A 86 16.90 -14.84 14.61
CA ARG A 86 18.03 -14.91 13.70
C ARG A 86 17.50 -15.25 12.31
N VAL A 87 18.03 -14.60 11.29
CA VAL A 87 17.77 -14.95 9.89
C VAL A 87 18.89 -15.87 9.46
N LEU A 88 18.52 -17.02 8.90
CA LEU A 88 19.47 -18.05 8.47
C LEU A 88 19.45 -18.15 6.95
N ASP A 89 20.60 -18.42 6.36
CA ASP A 89 20.71 -18.83 4.96
C ASP A 89 20.30 -20.32 4.78
N ALA A 90 20.35 -20.80 3.54
CA ALA A 90 20.05 -22.19 3.21
C ALA A 90 21.03 -23.20 3.88
N ASP A 91 22.24 -22.75 4.21
CA ASP A 91 23.31 -23.54 4.82
C ASP A 91 23.29 -23.48 6.37
N GLY A 92 22.36 -22.72 6.95
CA GLY A 92 22.20 -22.53 8.39
C GLY A 92 23.14 -21.48 9.01
N ASN A 93 23.84 -20.68 8.21
CA ASN A 93 24.62 -19.56 8.69
C ASN A 93 23.74 -18.35 8.97
N GLU A 94 24.10 -17.55 9.98
CA GLU A 94 23.35 -16.35 10.33
C GLU A 94 23.66 -15.21 9.38
N ILE A 95 22.61 -14.59 8.86
CA ILE A 95 22.70 -13.40 8.01
C ILE A 95 22.38 -12.17 8.86
N ALA A 96 23.32 -11.22 8.90
CA ALA A 96 23.07 -9.93 9.53
C ALA A 96 22.18 -9.07 8.62
N LEU A 97 20.95 -8.76 9.06
CA LEU A 97 20.01 -7.90 8.32
C LEU A 97 20.51 -6.46 8.09
N SER A 98 21.45 -6.00 8.92
CA SER A 98 22.14 -4.71 8.76
C SER A 98 23.14 -4.72 7.61
N GLU A 99 23.59 -5.89 7.17
CA GLU A 99 24.55 -6.07 6.08
C GLU A 99 23.86 -6.44 4.76
N LEU A 100 22.53 -6.63 4.77
CA LEU A 100 21.72 -6.80 3.57
C LEU A 100 21.40 -5.43 2.95
N SER A 101 22.47 -4.76 2.56
CA SER A 101 22.48 -3.61 1.68
C SER A 101 23.80 -3.67 0.90
N GLU A 102 23.74 -4.14 -0.34
CA GLU A 102 23.85 -3.25 -1.51
C GLU A 102 23.89 -4.04 -2.84
N ASP A 103 24.34 -5.31 -2.86
CA ASP A 103 24.51 -6.08 -4.12
C ASP A 103 24.34 -7.62 -4.03
N GLU A 104 24.02 -8.23 -2.87
CA GLU A 104 23.97 -9.70 -2.74
C GLU A 104 22.62 -10.24 -2.22
N ILE A 105 21.70 -10.50 -3.14
CA ILE A 105 20.67 -11.54 -2.95
C ILE A 105 21.21 -12.80 -3.62
N PRO A 106 21.50 -13.90 -2.89
CA PRO A 106 21.97 -15.14 -3.50
C PRO A 106 20.96 -15.67 -4.54
N SER A 107 21.51 -16.18 -5.64
CA SER A 107 20.87 -16.66 -6.89
C SER A 107 19.68 -17.64 -6.80
N ALA A 108 19.16 -17.95 -5.62
CA ALA A 108 18.05 -18.87 -5.42
C ALA A 108 16.70 -18.34 -5.95
N ILE A 109 16.52 -17.01 -6.07
CA ILE A 109 15.29 -16.41 -6.62
C ILE A 109 15.35 -16.30 -8.15
N THR A 110 16.55 -16.17 -8.74
CA THR A 110 16.75 -15.96 -10.19
C THR A 110 16.48 -17.21 -11.03
N GLN A 111 16.64 -18.41 -10.47
CA GLN A 111 16.46 -19.66 -11.22
C GLN A 111 14.99 -19.96 -11.58
N LEU A 112 14.03 -19.26 -10.99
CA LEU A 112 12.61 -19.37 -11.35
C LEU A 112 12.21 -18.43 -12.51
N SER A 113 13.03 -17.42 -12.83
CA SER A 113 12.71 -16.42 -13.87
C SER A 113 13.31 -16.73 -15.25
N GLU A 114 14.26 -17.65 -15.37
CA GLU A 114 14.94 -17.95 -16.65
C GLU A 114 14.12 -18.84 -17.60
N VAL A 115 12.99 -19.41 -17.16
CA VAL A 115 12.14 -20.27 -18.00
C VAL A 115 11.15 -19.51 -18.89
N ASP A 116 10.91 -18.22 -18.67
CA ASP A 116 9.89 -17.43 -19.39
C ASP A 116 10.44 -16.51 -20.48
N ALA A 117 11.78 -16.38 -20.60
CA ALA A 117 12.43 -15.48 -21.55
C ALA A 117 12.51 -16.02 -23.01
N ALA A 118 11.79 -17.11 -23.33
CA ALA A 118 11.86 -17.79 -24.63
C ALA A 118 10.56 -17.73 -25.44
N VAL A 119 9.73 -16.70 -25.26
CA VAL A 119 8.63 -16.38 -26.19
C VAL A 119 9.01 -15.09 -26.95
N ASP A 120 9.60 -15.32 -28.11
CA ASP A 120 9.80 -14.34 -29.19
C ASP A 120 8.63 -14.53 -30.17
N GLY A 121 7.90 -13.46 -30.50
CA GLY A 121 6.83 -13.53 -31.50
C GLY A 121 5.76 -12.44 -31.42
N GLU A 122 5.93 -11.45 -32.30
CA GLU A 122 4.89 -10.59 -32.92
C GLU A 122 4.19 -9.55 -32.01
N ALA A 123 4.60 -8.28 -32.15
CA ALA A 123 3.84 -7.14 -31.66
C ALA A 123 2.72 -6.81 -32.66
N GLU A 124 1.47 -7.00 -32.27
CA GLU A 124 0.31 -6.59 -33.06
C GLU A 124 0.07 -5.08 -32.89
N GLU A 125 0.06 -4.37 -34.01
CA GLU A 125 -0.23 -2.94 -34.14
C GLU A 125 -1.74 -2.72 -33.99
N TYR A 126 -2.17 -2.00 -32.96
CA TYR A 126 -3.56 -1.62 -32.77
C TYR A 126 -3.88 -0.40 -33.64
N ASP A 127 -4.73 -0.62 -34.65
CA ASP A 127 -5.31 0.39 -35.53
C ASP A 127 -6.37 1.20 -34.77
N ASP A 128 -6.20 2.53 -34.76
CA ASP A 128 -7.09 3.50 -34.11
C ASP A 128 -8.16 3.92 -35.13
N GLU A 129 -9.35 3.34 -35.07
CA GLU A 129 -10.49 3.82 -35.86
C GLU A 129 -11.19 4.98 -35.12
N GLU A 130 -11.14 6.17 -35.72
CA GLU A 130 -11.92 7.35 -35.33
C GLU A 130 -13.43 7.01 -35.25
N SER A 131 -13.98 7.01 -34.04
CA SER A 131 -15.42 6.95 -33.80
C SER A 131 -15.99 8.37 -33.75
N ASP A 132 -16.38 8.88 -34.92
CA ASP A 132 -17.21 10.08 -35.08
C ASP A 132 -18.68 9.72 -34.79
N GLY A 133 -19.31 10.31 -33.75
CA GLY A 133 -20.77 10.18 -33.60
C GLY A 133 -21.38 10.46 -32.21
N GLU A 134 -22.03 11.61 -32.15
CA GLU A 134 -23.22 11.99 -31.36
C GLU A 134 -23.04 12.59 -29.96
N ASP A 135 -23.29 13.91 -29.96
CA ASP A 135 -23.43 14.82 -28.83
C ASP A 135 -24.59 14.36 -27.92
N GLY A 136 -24.26 13.80 -26.77
CA GLY A 136 -25.20 13.61 -25.67
C GLY A 136 -25.22 14.86 -24.80
N ASP A 137 -26.24 15.72 -24.96
CA ASP A 137 -26.61 16.74 -23.97
C ASP A 137 -26.78 16.05 -22.60
N PHE A 138 -25.83 16.29 -21.69
CA PHE A 138 -25.90 15.88 -20.30
C PHE A 138 -26.42 17.07 -19.50
N ASP A 139 -27.72 17.06 -19.21
CA ASP A 139 -28.41 18.06 -18.40
C ASP A 139 -27.92 17.96 -16.95
N ASP A 140 -27.18 18.99 -16.52
CA ASP A 140 -26.63 19.16 -15.17
C ASP A 140 -27.68 19.90 -14.32
N GLU A 141 -28.69 19.18 -13.81
CA GLU A 141 -29.64 19.75 -12.84
C GLU A 141 -29.17 19.40 -11.41
N TYR A 142 -28.32 20.27 -10.85
CA TYR A 142 -28.03 20.28 -9.42
C TYR A 142 -29.20 20.95 -8.69
N GLU A 143 -30.04 20.15 -8.03
CA GLU A 143 -30.99 20.66 -7.04
C GLU A 143 -30.21 21.12 -5.78
N ASP A 144 -30.20 22.44 -5.58
CA ASP A 144 -29.69 23.15 -4.41
C ASP A 144 -30.74 23.04 -3.29
N ASP A 145 -30.68 21.98 -2.48
CA ASP A 145 -31.53 21.85 -1.29
C ASP A 145 -31.01 22.77 -0.17
N GLU A 146 -31.59 23.97 -0.13
CA GLU A 146 -31.49 24.97 0.92
C GLU A 146 -31.95 24.37 2.26
N PHE A 147 -30.98 24.07 3.14
CA PHE A 147 -31.24 23.60 4.52
C PHE A 147 -31.82 24.75 5.35
N SER A 148 -33.15 24.81 5.47
CA SER A 148 -33.83 25.68 6.43
C SER A 148 -33.91 25.00 7.80
N GLU A 149 -33.30 25.60 8.82
CA GLU A 149 -33.49 25.24 10.22
C GLU A 149 -34.94 25.57 10.67
N GLU A 150 -35.76 24.55 10.88
CA GLU A 150 -36.97 24.67 11.72
C GLU A 150 -36.88 23.69 12.89
N ASP A 151 -36.56 24.27 14.06
CA ASP A 151 -36.58 23.70 15.40
C ASP A 151 -38.04 23.51 15.84
N GLU A 152 -38.57 22.30 15.65
CA GLU A 152 -39.88 21.89 16.18
C GLU A 152 -39.65 20.92 17.36
N GLY A 153 -39.64 21.51 18.56
CA GLY A 153 -39.49 20.82 19.83
C GLY A 153 -40.63 19.85 20.12
N TYR A 154 -40.29 18.58 20.31
CA TYR A 154 -41.20 17.54 20.79
C TYR A 154 -41.07 17.42 22.32
N GLU A 155 -42.04 17.94 23.07
CA GLU A 155 -42.25 17.55 24.47
C GLU A 155 -42.74 16.10 24.51
N SER A 156 -41.93 15.21 25.08
CA SER A 156 -42.36 13.86 25.45
C SER A 156 -42.76 13.87 26.92
N GLU A 157 -44.05 13.73 27.20
CA GLU A 157 -44.54 13.33 28.51
C GLU A 157 -44.26 11.83 28.70
N ASP A 158 -43.26 11.47 29.50
CA ASP A 158 -43.23 10.21 30.21
C ASP A 158 -43.18 10.44 31.72
N GLY A 159 -44.16 9.86 32.40
CA GLY A 159 -44.30 9.93 33.83
C GLY A 159 -43.59 8.79 34.54
N SER A 160 -43.50 8.97 35.88
CA SER A 160 -43.14 7.97 36.92
C SER A 160 -41.62 7.67 36.98
N ASP A 161 -40.88 7.77 38.09
CA ASP A 161 -41.08 7.46 39.51
C ASP A 161 -40.06 8.28 40.36
N GLY A 162 -40.40 9.02 41.42
CA GLY A 162 -40.36 8.54 42.82
C GLY A 162 -38.95 8.23 43.40
N PHE A 163 -38.37 9.11 44.25
CA PHE A 163 -37.81 8.81 45.61
C PHE A 163 -37.00 9.98 46.25
N GLY A 164 -37.38 10.36 47.50
CA GLY A 164 -36.61 11.02 48.59
C GLY A 164 -36.39 12.54 48.45
N ASP A 165 -36.95 13.47 49.25
CA ASP A 165 -37.10 13.62 50.72
C ASP A 165 -35.78 13.71 51.50
N ASP A 166 -35.16 14.89 51.45
CA ASP A 166 -34.25 15.35 52.51
C ASP A 166 -34.74 16.71 53.01
N GLY A 167 -35.41 16.70 54.16
CA GLY A 167 -35.61 17.87 55.00
C GLY A 167 -34.32 18.30 55.72
N GLU A 168 -34.45 19.47 56.36
CA GLU A 168 -33.50 20.20 57.23
C GLU A 168 -32.46 19.38 58.02
#